data_AF-A0A7W1T9Y5-F1
#
_entry.id   AF-A0A7W1T9Y5-F1
#
_cell.length_a   1.000
_cell.length_b   1.000
_cell.length_c   1.000
_cell.angle_alpha   90.00
_cell.angle_beta   90.00
_cell.angle_gamma   90.00
#
_symmetry.space_group_name_H-M   'P 1'
#
loop_
_entity.id
_entity.type
_entity.pdbx_description
1 polymer ?
#
loop_
_entity_poly.entity_id
_entity_poly.type
_entity_poly.pdbx_seq_one_letter_code
_entity_poly.pdbx_strand_id
1 'polypeptide(L)'
;MLLALTTWCLVIAVGTAAEGDKPYRPEAGKFPALDHSLAYRGELVFVDHANRRGSLRVRSSGVFFQNAPRPFALLPYGIVRYHGAPADLRDVPLGTVMHVRAYLPPDPATSAVPVLPLDNKDAVNHVLLLEDEPSHCQRAGSVWNLTEVTLKNNAGMIVARCEAKAGGDAKADDEQMTIDAATRIWRGRECLSLAELVAEGAWPADGKKSLDGQPVQLGITWRPTPDGIFNRFHISDIWLDDIAMQRAAANQNETHKAFIRSRWMPAFVDAVAYGAFGRATVTATLFGGMDETLYADFRKGGGAMMNAAENTLKHDQGACGPQHMASAGSLVDVTRMDGDVPLGSSGIRIRLETDLITEGLRPGCVVRVRPDNWPVVQLPREEFINDGDITERFPGPGIFPKY
;
A
#
# COMPACT_ATOMS: atom_id res chain seq x y z
N MET A 1 -63.50 -3.43 8.85
CA MET A 1 -62.29 -4.18 9.24
C MET A 1 -61.64 -4.69 7.95
N LEU A 2 -60.80 -3.85 7.34
CA LEU A 2 -60.04 -4.17 6.12
C LEU A 2 -58.56 -4.18 6.53
N LEU A 3 -57.91 -5.35 6.43
CA LEU A 3 -56.46 -5.49 6.62
C LEU A 3 -55.74 -5.08 5.34
N ALA A 4 -54.82 -4.11 5.45
CA ALA A 4 -53.89 -3.75 4.40
C ALA A 4 -52.61 -4.59 4.53
N LEU A 5 -52.34 -5.44 3.54
CA LEU A 5 -51.01 -6.04 3.33
C LEU A 5 -50.04 -4.94 2.89
N THR A 6 -48.95 -4.75 3.64
CA THR A 6 -47.83 -3.92 3.22
C THR A 6 -46.65 -4.83 2.87
N THR A 7 -46.41 -4.96 1.57
CA THR A 7 -45.26 -5.64 0.98
C THR A 7 -44.02 -4.77 1.18
N TRP A 8 -43.05 -5.23 1.98
CA TRP A 8 -41.75 -4.57 2.13
C TRP A 8 -40.79 -5.08 1.04
N CYS A 9 -40.60 -4.28 -0.01
CA CYS A 9 -39.47 -4.41 -0.92
C CYS A 9 -38.26 -3.69 -0.31
N LEU A 10 -37.31 -4.45 0.27
CA LEU A 10 -36.04 -3.89 0.73
C LEU A 10 -35.06 -3.83 -0.45
N VAL A 11 -34.67 -2.61 -0.80
CA VAL A 11 -33.68 -2.29 -1.83
C VAL A 11 -32.28 -2.70 -1.36
N ILE A 12 -31.58 -3.41 -2.23
CA ILE A 12 -30.19 -3.86 -2.06
C ILE A 12 -29.27 -2.63 -2.07
N ALA A 13 -28.51 -2.42 -0.99
CA ALA A 13 -27.39 -1.49 -0.97
C ALA A 13 -26.19 -2.12 -1.70
N VAL A 14 -26.21 -2.03 -3.04
CA VAL A 14 -24.96 -1.89 -3.77
C VAL A 14 -24.37 -0.58 -3.28
N GLY A 15 -23.11 -0.57 -2.85
CA GLY A 15 -22.40 0.66 -2.54
C GLY A 15 -22.27 1.52 -3.81
N THR A 16 -23.35 2.21 -4.16
CA THR A 16 -23.31 3.41 -4.97
C THR A 16 -22.49 4.40 -4.16
N ALA A 17 -21.34 4.82 -4.69
CA ALA A 17 -20.69 6.04 -4.22
C ALA A 17 -21.79 7.09 -4.00
N ALA A 18 -21.85 7.66 -2.79
CA ALA A 18 -22.83 8.68 -2.47
C ALA A 18 -22.76 9.76 -3.56
N GLU A 19 -23.84 9.89 -4.31
CA GLU A 19 -24.03 10.94 -5.30
C GLU A 19 -24.14 12.25 -4.50
N GLY A 20 -23.00 12.92 -4.25
CA GLY A 20 -23.01 14.20 -3.53
C GLY A 20 -21.70 14.71 -2.94
N ASP A 21 -20.73 13.87 -2.57
CA ASP A 21 -19.48 14.39 -2.03
C ASP A 21 -18.48 14.68 -3.15
N LYS A 22 -18.17 15.97 -3.31
CA LYS A 22 -17.12 16.43 -4.23
C LYS A 22 -15.82 15.71 -3.87
N PRO A 23 -15.03 15.25 -4.86
CA PRO A 23 -13.75 14.60 -4.58
C PRO A 23 -12.90 15.47 -3.64
N TYR A 24 -12.42 14.86 -2.56
CA TYR A 24 -11.70 15.58 -1.50
C TYR A 24 -10.22 15.80 -1.88
N ARG A 25 -9.71 16.99 -1.53
CA ARG A 25 -8.31 17.36 -1.70
C ARG A 25 -7.61 17.42 -0.34
N PRO A 26 -6.52 16.65 -0.11
CA PRO A 26 -5.76 16.73 1.13
C PRO A 26 -5.10 18.09 1.31
N GLU A 27 -5.09 18.58 2.54
CA GLU A 27 -4.35 19.77 2.94
C GLU A 27 -2.87 19.44 3.18
N ALA A 28 -1.97 20.31 2.73
CA ALA A 28 -0.54 20.14 2.94
C ALA A 28 -0.21 20.10 4.45
N GLY A 29 0.68 19.18 4.85
CA GLY A 29 1.08 19.01 6.24
C GLY A 29 0.02 18.39 7.16
N LYS A 30 -1.10 17.86 6.62
CA LYS A 30 -2.14 17.17 7.39
C LYS A 30 -2.41 15.76 6.86
N PHE A 31 -2.92 14.90 7.75
CA PHE A 31 -3.41 13.58 7.39
C PHE A 31 -4.91 13.64 7.10
N PRO A 32 -5.36 13.23 5.90
CA PRO A 32 -6.76 13.24 5.53
C PRO A 32 -7.49 12.07 6.21
N ALA A 33 -8.77 12.27 6.50
CA ALA A 33 -9.63 11.21 7.03
C ALA A 33 -9.97 10.18 5.95
N LEU A 34 -10.00 8.89 6.31
CA LEU A 34 -10.14 7.77 5.37
C LEU A 34 -11.53 7.71 4.72
N ASP A 35 -12.56 8.20 5.40
CA ASP A 35 -13.94 8.32 4.94
C ASP A 35 -14.09 9.23 3.71
N HIS A 36 -13.25 10.25 3.57
CA HIS A 36 -13.20 11.12 2.39
C HIS A 36 -12.53 10.46 1.17
N SER A 37 -11.98 9.25 1.29
CA SER A 37 -11.25 8.58 0.21
C SER A 37 -12.17 7.86 -0.78
N LEU A 38 -11.82 7.89 -2.06
CA LEU A 38 -12.42 7.02 -3.06
C LEU A 38 -11.80 5.62 -2.99
N ALA A 39 -12.63 4.59 -3.02
CA ALA A 39 -12.19 3.20 -3.12
C ALA A 39 -12.32 2.65 -4.54
N TYR A 40 -11.29 1.94 -5.00
CA TYR A 40 -11.35 1.16 -6.24
C TYR A 40 -10.35 -0.01 -6.21
N ARG A 41 -10.52 -0.96 -7.13
CA ARG A 41 -9.70 -2.18 -7.25
C ARG A 41 -9.22 -2.35 -8.68
N GLY A 42 -7.98 -2.78 -8.88
CA GLY A 42 -7.41 -2.98 -10.21
C GLY A 42 -6.11 -3.75 -10.23
N GLU A 43 -5.71 -4.20 -11.41
CA GLU A 43 -4.44 -4.89 -11.65
C GLU A 43 -3.29 -3.88 -11.72
N LEU A 44 -2.20 -4.12 -10.99
CA LEU A 44 -0.98 -3.34 -11.04
C LEU A 44 -0.19 -3.64 -12.31
N VAL A 45 -0.08 -2.67 -13.23
CA VAL A 45 0.53 -2.87 -14.56
C VAL A 45 1.82 -2.10 -14.77
N PHE A 46 2.10 -1.12 -13.91
CA PHE A 46 3.33 -0.31 -13.96
C PHE A 46 3.71 0.11 -12.54
N VAL A 47 5.00 0.08 -12.25
CA VAL A 47 5.59 0.53 -10.99
C VAL A 47 6.84 1.36 -11.27
N ASP A 48 6.88 2.53 -10.66
CA ASP A 48 8.07 3.36 -10.49
C ASP A 48 8.22 3.62 -8.99
N HIS A 49 8.87 2.66 -8.32
CA HIS A 49 9.00 2.61 -6.86
C HIS A 49 9.77 3.83 -6.32
N ALA A 50 10.78 4.30 -7.06
CA ALA A 50 11.60 5.42 -6.65
C ALA A 50 10.80 6.73 -6.59
N ASN A 51 9.86 6.93 -7.51
CA ASN A 51 8.94 8.06 -7.49
C ASN A 51 7.60 7.76 -6.80
N ARG A 52 7.51 6.62 -6.10
CA ARG A 52 6.32 6.16 -5.38
C ARG A 52 5.03 6.27 -6.20
N ARG A 53 5.07 5.80 -7.44
CA ARG A 53 3.94 5.87 -8.38
C ARG A 53 3.79 4.60 -9.19
N GLY A 54 2.65 4.46 -9.84
CA GLY A 54 2.38 3.32 -10.70
C GLY A 54 1.15 3.55 -11.56
N SER A 55 0.67 2.49 -12.19
CA SER A 55 -0.62 2.51 -12.89
C SER A 55 -1.42 1.25 -12.61
N LEU A 56 -2.73 1.42 -12.48
CA LEU A 56 -3.68 0.34 -12.26
C LEU A 56 -4.65 0.24 -13.42
N ARG A 57 -4.83 -0.96 -13.95
CA ARG A 57 -5.97 -1.26 -14.81
C ARG A 57 -7.17 -1.55 -13.91
N VAL A 58 -8.00 -0.52 -13.73
CA VAL A 58 -9.15 -0.58 -12.80
C VAL A 58 -10.24 -1.50 -13.35
N ARG A 59 -10.81 -2.31 -12.46
CA ARG A 59 -11.94 -3.20 -12.79
C ARG A 59 -13.11 -2.36 -13.29
N SER A 60 -13.60 -2.67 -14.49
CA SER A 60 -14.78 -2.04 -15.06
C SER A 60 -15.65 -3.07 -15.79
N SER A 61 -16.88 -2.70 -16.11
CA SER A 61 -17.64 -3.44 -17.12
C SER A 61 -16.94 -3.35 -18.48
N GLY A 62 -17.08 -4.39 -19.30
CA GLY A 62 -16.53 -4.45 -20.65
C GLY A 62 -15.20 -5.21 -20.77
N VAL A 63 -14.34 -4.74 -21.69
CA VAL A 63 -13.13 -5.45 -22.11
C VAL A 63 -11.94 -5.04 -21.25
N PHE A 64 -11.87 -5.61 -20.04
CA PHE A 64 -10.90 -5.24 -19.00
C PHE A 64 -9.47 -5.04 -19.53
N PHE A 65 -8.93 -5.98 -20.30
CA PHE A 65 -7.55 -5.93 -20.79
C PHE A 65 -7.23 -4.75 -21.72
N GLN A 66 -8.25 -4.16 -22.38
CA GLN A 66 -8.09 -2.99 -23.26
C GLN A 66 -8.20 -1.66 -22.52
N ASN A 67 -8.64 -1.67 -21.26
CA ASN A 67 -8.77 -0.45 -20.48
C ASN A 67 -7.41 0.22 -20.32
N ALA A 68 -7.38 1.53 -20.60
CA ALA A 68 -6.23 2.37 -20.32
C ALA A 68 -5.90 2.31 -18.81
N PRO A 69 -4.64 2.00 -18.44
CA PRO A 69 -4.22 2.05 -17.04
C PRO A 69 -4.38 3.46 -16.47
N ARG A 70 -4.91 3.55 -15.25
CA ARG A 70 -5.02 4.79 -14.49
C ARG A 70 -3.74 5.01 -13.69
N PRO A 71 -3.00 6.10 -13.90
CA PRO A 71 -1.81 6.38 -13.12
C PRO A 71 -2.19 6.73 -11.67
N PHE A 72 -1.30 6.45 -10.72
CA PHE A 72 -1.43 6.87 -9.34
C PHE A 72 -0.08 7.31 -8.77
N ALA A 73 -0.11 8.21 -7.79
CA ALA A 73 1.04 8.54 -6.95
C ALA A 73 0.67 8.29 -5.48
N LEU A 74 1.60 7.75 -4.68
CA LEU A 74 1.40 7.67 -3.24
C LEU A 74 1.55 9.07 -2.65
N LEU A 75 0.70 9.41 -1.68
CA LEU A 75 0.95 10.54 -0.79
C LEU A 75 2.27 10.31 -0.02
N PRO A 76 2.91 11.35 0.54
CA PRO A 76 4.14 11.18 1.31
C PRO A 76 3.99 10.16 2.45
N TYR A 77 2.82 10.18 3.10
CA TYR A 77 2.40 9.25 4.15
C TYR A 77 1.53 8.09 3.63
N GLY A 78 1.56 7.83 2.32
CA GLY A 78 0.85 6.72 1.70
C GLY A 78 1.44 5.37 2.12
N ILE A 79 0.57 4.41 2.43
CA ILE A 79 0.92 3.10 2.97
C ILE A 79 0.70 2.05 1.87
N VAL A 80 1.67 1.17 1.68
CA VAL A 80 1.54 -0.03 0.86
C VAL A 80 1.56 -1.25 1.80
N ARG A 81 0.63 -2.19 1.58
CA ARG A 81 0.61 -3.47 2.28
C ARG A 81 0.64 -4.62 1.28
N TYR A 82 1.46 -5.61 1.58
CA TYR A 82 1.59 -6.83 0.80
C TYR A 82 1.70 -8.01 1.77
N HIS A 83 1.00 -9.11 1.48
CA HIS A 83 0.96 -10.30 2.33
C HIS A 83 0.66 -9.99 3.81
N GLY A 84 -0.27 -9.06 4.07
CA GLY A 84 -0.67 -8.68 5.42
C GLY A 84 0.35 -7.83 6.20
N ALA A 85 1.47 -7.43 5.59
CA ALA A 85 2.53 -6.66 6.23
C ALA A 85 2.85 -5.36 5.47
N PRO A 86 3.52 -4.38 6.13
CA PRO A 86 4.05 -3.20 5.46
C PRO A 86 4.98 -3.55 4.29
N ALA A 87 4.93 -2.74 3.23
CA ALA A 87 5.70 -2.97 2.01
C ALA A 87 6.12 -1.66 1.32
N ASP A 88 7.10 -1.76 0.44
CA ASP A 88 7.35 -0.76 -0.61
C ASP A 88 6.77 -1.24 -1.96
N LEU A 89 6.56 -0.32 -2.91
CA LEU A 89 6.06 -0.69 -4.25
C LEU A 89 6.96 -1.70 -4.97
N ARG A 90 8.27 -1.72 -4.67
CA ARG A 90 9.21 -2.71 -5.24
C ARG A 90 8.91 -4.15 -4.84
N ASP A 91 8.20 -4.34 -3.74
CA ASP A 91 7.91 -5.67 -3.18
C ASP A 91 6.68 -6.30 -3.83
N VAL A 92 5.85 -5.50 -4.51
CA VAL A 92 4.58 -5.93 -5.10
C VAL A 92 4.79 -6.34 -6.55
N PRO A 93 4.56 -7.62 -6.91
CA PRO A 93 4.68 -8.07 -8.30
C PRO A 93 3.66 -7.39 -9.22
N LEU A 94 4.06 -7.11 -10.46
CA LEU A 94 3.11 -6.72 -11.51
C LEU A 94 2.08 -7.83 -11.74
N GLY A 95 0.87 -7.45 -12.12
CA GLY A 95 -0.28 -8.32 -12.24
C GLY A 95 -1.07 -8.49 -10.94
N THR A 96 -0.51 -8.12 -9.78
CA THR A 96 -1.23 -8.17 -8.49
C THR A 96 -2.46 -7.27 -8.52
N VAL A 97 -3.60 -7.79 -8.08
CA VAL A 97 -4.82 -7.00 -7.93
C VAL A 97 -4.76 -6.26 -6.60
N MET A 98 -4.75 -4.93 -6.68
CA MET A 98 -4.64 -4.02 -5.55
C MET A 98 -5.96 -3.34 -5.24
N HIS A 99 -6.22 -3.11 -3.95
CA HIS A 99 -7.27 -2.26 -3.41
C HIS A 99 -6.68 -0.89 -3.07
N VAL A 100 -7.41 0.15 -3.41
CA VAL A 100 -6.93 1.54 -3.35
C VAL A 100 -7.86 2.39 -2.51
N ARG A 101 -7.27 3.28 -1.70
CA ARG A 101 -7.94 4.44 -1.09
C ARG A 101 -7.20 5.69 -1.53
N ALA A 102 -7.87 6.56 -2.28
CA ALA A 102 -7.24 7.70 -2.94
C ALA A 102 -8.04 8.99 -2.81
N TYR A 103 -7.35 10.11 -3.05
CA TYR A 103 -7.88 11.47 -3.04
C TYR A 103 -7.48 12.21 -4.31
N LEU A 104 -7.99 13.44 -4.47
CA LEU A 104 -7.45 14.37 -5.45
C LEU A 104 -5.99 14.72 -5.14
N PRO A 105 -5.22 15.19 -6.14
CA PRO A 105 -3.88 15.74 -5.94
C PRO A 105 -3.86 16.86 -4.90
N PRO A 106 -2.84 16.96 -4.02
CA PRO A 106 -2.71 18.03 -3.03
C PRO A 106 -2.54 19.42 -3.68
N ASP A 107 -2.63 20.49 -2.87
CA ASP A 107 -2.39 21.89 -3.28
C ASP A 107 -1.14 22.45 -2.57
N PRO A 108 -0.18 23.11 -3.27
CA PRO A 108 -0.07 23.24 -4.73
C PRO A 108 0.09 21.87 -5.40
N ALA A 109 -0.44 21.77 -6.63
CA ALA A 109 -0.42 20.55 -7.44
C ALA A 109 1.00 20.15 -7.84
N THR A 110 1.72 19.49 -6.92
CA THR A 110 3.07 18.97 -7.09
C THR A 110 2.98 17.45 -7.22
N SER A 111 2.64 16.98 -8.42
CA SER A 111 2.33 15.57 -8.66
C SER A 111 3.38 14.90 -9.55
N ALA A 112 3.74 13.65 -9.21
CA ALA A 112 4.58 12.79 -10.05
C ALA A 112 3.78 12.07 -11.16
N VAL A 113 2.47 12.29 -11.23
CA VAL A 113 1.54 11.80 -12.25
C VAL A 113 0.69 12.95 -12.82
N PRO A 114 0.07 12.80 -14.00
CA PRO A 114 -0.79 13.84 -14.56
C PRO A 114 -1.91 14.28 -13.59
N VAL A 115 -2.07 15.59 -13.44
CA VAL A 115 -3.19 16.20 -12.72
C VAL A 115 -4.31 16.42 -13.73
N LEU A 116 -5.42 15.70 -13.54
CA LEU A 116 -6.55 15.73 -14.46
C LEU A 116 -7.61 16.75 -14.00
N PRO A 117 -8.41 17.30 -14.92
CA PRO A 117 -9.58 18.12 -14.59
C PRO A 117 -10.53 17.41 -13.60
N LEU A 118 -11.21 18.16 -12.73
CA LEU A 118 -12.06 17.60 -11.66
C LEU A 118 -13.24 16.77 -12.15
N ASP A 119 -13.73 17.07 -13.35
CA ASP A 119 -14.79 16.32 -14.05
C ASP A 119 -14.28 15.02 -14.69
N ASN A 120 -12.96 14.79 -14.68
CA ASN A 120 -12.37 13.54 -15.13
C ASN A 120 -12.54 12.45 -14.05
N LYS A 121 -13.15 11.33 -14.44
CA LYS A 121 -13.32 10.13 -13.60
C LYS A 121 -12.02 9.55 -13.01
N ASP A 122 -10.87 9.92 -13.56
CA ASP A 122 -9.55 9.44 -13.17
C ASP A 122 -8.76 10.49 -12.38
N ALA A 123 -9.39 11.63 -12.01
CA ALA A 123 -8.74 12.71 -11.25
C ALA A 123 -8.35 12.31 -9.81
N VAL A 124 -8.95 11.26 -9.27
CA VAL A 124 -8.66 10.74 -7.92
C VAL A 124 -7.56 9.68 -7.99
N ASN A 125 -6.32 10.15 -7.90
CA ASN A 125 -5.13 9.33 -8.17
C ASN A 125 -4.00 9.47 -7.13
N HIS A 126 -4.24 10.19 -6.02
CA HIS A 126 -3.28 10.31 -4.92
C HIS A 126 -3.62 9.36 -3.78
N VAL A 127 -2.85 8.29 -3.68
CA VAL A 127 -3.15 7.10 -2.89
C VAL A 127 -2.63 7.25 -1.47
N LEU A 128 -3.52 7.07 -0.50
CA LEU A 128 -3.18 6.92 0.92
C LEU A 128 -2.94 5.47 1.30
N LEU A 129 -3.69 4.53 0.72
CA LEU A 129 -3.59 3.12 1.07
C LEU A 129 -3.69 2.26 -0.19
N LEU A 130 -2.69 1.40 -0.37
CA LEU A 130 -2.60 0.41 -1.45
C LEU A 130 -2.38 -0.97 -0.84
N GLU A 131 -3.31 -1.89 -1.04
CA GLU A 131 -3.32 -3.20 -0.36
C GLU A 131 -3.52 -4.33 -1.36
N ASP A 132 -2.76 -5.40 -1.23
CA ASP A 132 -3.14 -6.67 -1.87
C ASP A 132 -4.36 -7.29 -1.19
N GLU A 133 -4.91 -8.34 -1.81
CA GLU A 133 -6.14 -8.98 -1.32
C GLU A 133 -6.04 -9.47 0.14
N PRO A 134 -5.01 -10.21 0.59
CA PRO A 134 -4.89 -10.61 1.98
C PRO A 134 -4.82 -9.42 2.95
N SER A 135 -4.06 -8.37 2.62
CA SER A 135 -3.97 -7.18 3.49
C SER A 135 -5.31 -6.47 3.61
N HIS A 136 -6.03 -6.33 2.49
CA HIS A 136 -7.36 -5.74 2.45
C HIS A 136 -8.35 -6.56 3.28
N CYS A 137 -8.42 -7.87 3.07
CA CYS A 137 -9.30 -8.77 3.81
C CYS A 137 -9.02 -8.71 5.31
N GLN A 138 -7.75 -8.77 5.73
CA GLN A 138 -7.38 -8.68 7.15
C GLN A 138 -7.82 -7.35 7.78
N ARG A 139 -7.60 -6.22 7.10
CA ARG A 139 -8.02 -4.90 7.59
C ARG A 139 -9.54 -4.75 7.63
N ALA A 140 -10.24 -5.26 6.62
CA ALA A 140 -11.69 -5.21 6.53
C ALA A 140 -12.40 -6.24 7.44
N GLY A 141 -11.65 -7.18 8.03
CA GLY A 141 -12.22 -8.28 8.81
C GLY A 141 -12.94 -9.32 7.94
N SER A 142 -12.49 -9.52 6.70
CA SER A 142 -13.06 -10.47 5.74
C SER A 142 -12.18 -11.71 5.54
N VAL A 143 -12.77 -12.77 4.99
CA VAL A 143 -12.11 -14.03 4.64
C VAL A 143 -12.71 -14.61 3.36
N TRP A 144 -11.91 -15.32 2.58
CA TRP A 144 -12.38 -16.06 1.42
C TRP A 144 -12.77 -17.47 1.84
N ASN A 145 -13.96 -17.93 1.46
CA ASN A 145 -14.43 -19.28 1.65
C ASN A 145 -14.42 -20.00 0.30
N LEU A 146 -13.60 -21.04 0.16
CA LEU A 146 -13.54 -21.87 -1.05
C LEU A 146 -14.74 -22.80 -1.08
N THR A 147 -15.59 -22.68 -2.10
CA THR A 147 -16.81 -23.51 -2.21
C THR A 147 -16.55 -24.74 -3.05
N GLU A 148 -15.80 -24.59 -4.14
CA GLU A 148 -15.68 -25.62 -5.16
C GLU A 148 -14.40 -25.47 -5.97
N VAL A 149 -13.83 -26.60 -6.36
CA VAL A 149 -12.74 -26.66 -7.33
C VAL A 149 -13.09 -27.60 -8.48
N THR A 150 -12.77 -27.16 -9.70
CA THR A 150 -12.83 -27.99 -10.91
C THR A 150 -11.46 -28.03 -11.54
N LEU A 151 -10.87 -29.21 -11.69
CA LEU A 151 -9.53 -29.41 -12.24
C LEU A 151 -9.54 -30.26 -13.49
N LYS A 152 -8.61 -29.96 -14.40
CA LYS A 152 -8.26 -30.77 -15.55
C LYS A 152 -6.80 -30.49 -15.92
N ASN A 153 -5.95 -31.53 -15.97
CA ASN A 153 -4.53 -31.41 -16.33
C ASN A 153 -3.75 -30.35 -15.52
N ASN A 154 -3.87 -30.36 -14.19
CA ASN A 154 -3.21 -29.42 -13.28
C ASN A 154 -3.53 -27.92 -13.52
N ALA A 155 -4.69 -27.63 -14.11
CA ALA A 155 -5.24 -26.29 -14.19
C ALA A 155 -6.76 -26.35 -14.01
N GLY A 156 -7.37 -25.21 -13.70
CA GLY A 156 -8.81 -25.20 -13.52
C GLY A 156 -9.36 -23.93 -12.89
N MET A 157 -10.48 -24.12 -12.22
CA MET A 157 -11.32 -23.05 -11.71
C MET A 157 -11.64 -23.30 -10.24
N ILE A 158 -11.57 -22.24 -9.45
CA ILE A 158 -12.08 -22.19 -8.09
C ILE A 158 -13.29 -21.27 -8.07
N VAL A 159 -14.33 -21.70 -7.36
CA VAL A 159 -15.40 -20.82 -6.91
C VAL A 159 -15.15 -20.50 -5.44
N ALA A 160 -15.16 -19.22 -5.11
CA ALA A 160 -14.92 -18.74 -3.75
C ALA A 160 -15.80 -17.53 -3.46
N ARG A 161 -16.03 -17.27 -2.17
CA ARG A 161 -16.84 -16.14 -1.71
C ARG A 161 -16.12 -15.37 -0.62
N CYS A 162 -16.07 -14.05 -0.72
CA CYS A 162 -15.46 -13.19 0.29
C CYS A 162 -16.53 -12.67 1.26
N GLU A 163 -16.44 -13.06 2.52
CA GLU A 163 -17.43 -12.74 3.55
C GLU A 163 -16.77 -12.11 4.78
N ALA A 164 -17.55 -11.34 5.55
CA ALA A 164 -17.09 -10.81 6.83
C ALA A 164 -16.92 -11.95 7.85
N LYS A 165 -15.77 -11.99 8.55
CA LYS A 165 -15.46 -13.00 9.57
C LYS A 165 -16.45 -13.02 10.73
N ALA A 166 -17.02 -11.87 11.08
CA ALA A 166 -17.97 -11.73 12.18
C ALA A 166 -19.39 -12.25 11.84
N GLY A 167 -19.61 -12.72 10.61
CA GLY A 167 -20.94 -13.01 10.07
C GLY A 167 -21.70 -11.72 9.75
N GLY A 168 -22.32 -11.66 8.57
CA GLY A 168 -23.14 -10.52 8.17
C GLY A 168 -24.23 -10.97 7.22
N ASP A 169 -25.38 -10.27 7.26
CA ASP A 169 -26.55 -10.59 6.43
C ASP A 169 -26.39 -10.19 4.95
N ALA A 170 -25.26 -9.58 4.58
CA ALA A 170 -24.96 -9.22 3.20
C ALA A 170 -24.58 -10.49 2.40
N LYS A 171 -25.41 -10.85 1.43
CA LYS A 171 -25.17 -11.96 0.53
C LYS A 171 -23.94 -11.65 -0.34
N ALA A 172 -22.80 -12.27 -0.04
CA ALA A 172 -21.62 -12.17 -0.88
C ALA A 172 -21.79 -13.06 -2.11
N ASP A 173 -21.39 -12.54 -3.27
CA ASP A 173 -21.50 -13.26 -4.54
C ASP A 173 -20.33 -14.24 -4.72
N ASP A 174 -20.62 -15.36 -5.36
CA ASP A 174 -19.61 -16.33 -5.74
C ASP A 174 -18.74 -15.73 -6.86
N GLU A 175 -17.43 -15.71 -6.65
CA GLU A 175 -16.43 -15.30 -7.63
C GLU A 175 -15.73 -16.54 -8.18
N GLN A 176 -15.71 -16.66 -9.51
CA GLN A 176 -15.01 -17.72 -10.20
C GLN A 176 -13.64 -17.22 -10.65
N MET A 177 -12.58 -17.88 -10.19
CA MET A 177 -11.19 -17.52 -10.47
C MET A 177 -10.42 -18.71 -11.04
N THR A 178 -9.38 -18.44 -11.83
CA THR A 178 -8.54 -19.50 -12.40
C THR A 178 -7.42 -19.90 -11.45
N ILE A 179 -6.99 -21.15 -11.56
CA ILE A 179 -5.78 -21.70 -10.95
C ILE A 179 -5.01 -22.52 -11.98
N ASP A 180 -3.71 -22.64 -11.79
CA ASP A 180 -2.85 -23.47 -12.63
C ASP A 180 -1.73 -24.10 -11.80
N ALA A 181 -0.82 -24.83 -12.47
CA ALA A 181 0.29 -25.49 -11.81
C ALA A 181 1.28 -24.52 -11.13
N ALA A 182 1.22 -23.22 -11.43
CA ALA A 182 2.03 -22.20 -10.78
C ALA A 182 1.33 -21.56 -9.56
N THR A 183 0.05 -21.86 -9.31
CA THR A 183 -0.62 -21.46 -8.07
C THR A 183 0.07 -22.11 -6.87
N ARG A 184 0.57 -21.28 -5.94
CA ARG A 184 1.29 -21.73 -4.73
C ARG A 184 0.30 -21.95 -3.60
N ILE A 185 0.36 -23.11 -2.94
CA ILE A 185 -0.60 -23.44 -1.89
C ILE A 185 0.15 -23.65 -0.58
N TRP A 186 -0.11 -22.79 0.39
CA TRP A 186 0.64 -22.70 1.62
C TRP A 186 -0.14 -23.33 2.78
N ARG A 187 0.49 -24.31 3.44
CA ARG A 187 -0.02 -25.00 4.62
C ARG A 187 1.04 -25.01 5.71
N GLY A 188 0.83 -24.29 6.80
CA GLY A 188 1.81 -24.09 7.85
C GLY A 188 3.15 -23.55 7.32
N ARG A 189 4.15 -24.43 7.19
CA ARG A 189 5.48 -24.09 6.67
C ARG A 189 5.76 -24.63 5.27
N GLU A 190 4.81 -25.35 4.68
CA GLU A 190 4.93 -25.99 3.38
C GLU A 190 4.46 -25.04 2.28
N CYS A 191 5.13 -25.09 1.13
CA CYS A 191 4.66 -24.53 -0.13
C CYS A 191 4.39 -25.70 -1.07
N LEU A 192 3.13 -26.08 -1.18
CA LEU A 192 2.66 -27.20 -1.98
C LEU A 192 2.33 -26.72 -3.40
N SER A 193 2.65 -27.56 -4.36
CA SER A 193 2.13 -27.50 -5.72
C SER A 193 0.72 -28.11 -5.78
N LEU A 194 0.00 -27.80 -6.85
CA LEU A 194 -1.30 -28.42 -7.13
C LEU A 194 -1.18 -29.95 -7.25
N ALA A 195 -0.09 -30.44 -7.85
CA ALA A 195 0.14 -31.88 -8.04
C ALA A 195 0.34 -32.62 -6.71
N GLU A 196 1.01 -32.00 -5.72
CA GLU A 196 1.19 -32.58 -4.38
C GLU A 196 -0.14 -32.67 -3.64
N LEU A 197 -0.99 -31.64 -3.71
CA LEU A 197 -2.35 -31.68 -3.13
C LEU A 197 -3.26 -32.74 -3.76
N VAL A 198 -3.08 -32.99 -5.06
CA VAL A 198 -3.76 -34.10 -5.75
C VAL A 198 -3.21 -35.45 -5.29
N ALA A 199 -1.90 -35.60 -5.17
CA ALA A 199 -1.26 -36.84 -4.71
C ALA A 199 -1.64 -37.19 -3.26
N GLU A 200 -1.86 -36.19 -2.40
CA GLU A 200 -2.39 -36.35 -1.04
C GLU A 200 -3.89 -36.70 -1.01
N GLY A 201 -4.59 -36.66 -2.14
CA GLY A 201 -6.05 -36.89 -2.24
C GLY A 201 -6.90 -35.75 -1.69
N ALA A 202 -6.29 -34.62 -1.33
CA ALA A 202 -6.99 -33.44 -0.85
C ALA A 202 -7.83 -32.83 -1.98
N TRP A 203 -7.30 -32.73 -3.19
CA TRP A 203 -7.99 -32.20 -4.38
C TRP A 203 -8.10 -33.27 -5.49
N PRO A 204 -9.07 -33.18 -6.41
CA PRO A 204 -9.26 -34.20 -7.45
C PRO A 204 -8.19 -34.09 -8.54
N ALA A 205 -7.75 -35.22 -9.11
CA ALA A 205 -6.83 -35.21 -10.26
C ALA A 205 -7.49 -34.66 -11.54
N ASP A 206 -8.77 -34.97 -11.73
CA ASP A 206 -9.63 -34.44 -12.78
C ASP A 206 -11.07 -34.38 -12.23
N GLY A 207 -11.84 -33.42 -12.72
CA GLY A 207 -13.24 -33.24 -12.37
C GLY A 207 -13.44 -32.25 -11.23
N LYS A 208 -14.56 -32.43 -10.54
CA LYS A 208 -15.18 -31.43 -9.68
C LYS A 208 -15.23 -31.92 -8.23
N LYS A 209 -14.89 -31.06 -7.27
CA LYS A 209 -14.94 -31.35 -5.84
C LYS A 209 -15.45 -30.14 -5.03
N SER A 210 -16.36 -30.40 -4.08
CA SER A 210 -16.75 -29.43 -3.06
C SER A 210 -15.60 -29.18 -2.09
N LEU A 211 -15.38 -27.93 -1.71
CA LEU A 211 -14.41 -27.52 -0.69
C LEU A 211 -15.09 -27.05 0.61
N ASP A 212 -16.41 -27.24 0.70
CA ASP A 212 -17.23 -27.08 1.92
C ASP A 212 -17.06 -25.73 2.63
N GLY A 213 -16.75 -24.67 1.87
CA GLY A 213 -16.58 -23.32 2.39
C GLY A 213 -15.27 -23.14 3.16
N GLN A 214 -14.20 -23.87 2.82
CA GLN A 214 -12.92 -23.80 3.52
C GLN A 214 -12.39 -22.34 3.56
N PRO A 215 -12.15 -21.76 4.76
CA PRO A 215 -11.65 -20.41 4.89
C PRO A 215 -10.16 -20.33 4.54
N VAL A 216 -9.80 -19.34 3.73
CA VAL A 216 -8.44 -19.10 3.23
C VAL A 216 -8.15 -17.60 3.06
N GLN A 217 -6.88 -17.26 2.86
CA GLN A 217 -6.48 -16.01 2.22
C GLN A 217 -6.02 -16.29 0.79
N LEU A 218 -6.30 -15.37 -0.13
CA LEU A 218 -6.00 -15.52 -1.55
C LEU A 218 -5.08 -14.42 -2.04
N GLY A 219 -4.02 -14.80 -2.75
CA GLY A 219 -3.25 -13.89 -3.60
C GLY A 219 -3.94 -13.81 -4.94
N ILE A 220 -4.42 -12.61 -5.32
CA ILE A 220 -5.18 -12.42 -6.54
C ILE A 220 -4.37 -11.59 -7.54
N THR A 221 -4.29 -12.10 -8.75
CA THR A 221 -3.61 -11.47 -9.89
C THR A 221 -4.54 -11.45 -11.10
N TRP A 222 -4.18 -10.71 -12.14
CA TRP A 222 -4.81 -10.85 -13.44
C TRP A 222 -3.85 -11.52 -14.43
N ARG A 223 -4.42 -12.42 -15.25
CA ARG A 223 -3.75 -13.07 -16.38
C ARG A 223 -4.74 -13.16 -17.54
N PRO A 224 -4.28 -13.28 -18.79
CA PRO A 224 -5.17 -13.61 -19.90
C PRO A 224 -5.94 -14.90 -19.61
N THR A 225 -7.26 -14.81 -19.55
CA THR A 225 -8.12 -15.95 -19.19
C THR A 225 -8.78 -16.58 -20.41
N PRO A 226 -9.02 -17.90 -20.39
CA PRO A 226 -9.85 -18.58 -21.38
C PRO A 226 -11.27 -18.02 -21.45
N ASP A 227 -11.98 -18.36 -22.52
CA ASP A 227 -13.42 -18.14 -22.73
C ASP A 227 -13.89 -16.68 -22.85
N GLY A 228 -12.97 -15.72 -22.96
CA GLY A 228 -13.31 -14.30 -23.19
C GLY A 228 -13.93 -13.60 -21.98
N ILE A 229 -13.80 -14.15 -20.77
CA ILE A 229 -14.29 -13.52 -19.53
C ILE A 229 -13.20 -12.61 -18.95
N PHE A 230 -13.12 -11.38 -19.42
CA PHE A 230 -11.97 -10.50 -19.15
C PHE A 230 -11.82 -10.04 -17.68
N ASN A 231 -12.88 -10.12 -16.88
CA ASN A 231 -12.87 -9.81 -15.43
C ASN A 231 -12.67 -11.06 -14.55
N ARG A 232 -12.33 -12.21 -15.13
CA ARG A 232 -11.97 -13.41 -14.38
C ARG A 232 -10.53 -13.26 -13.89
N PHE A 233 -10.33 -13.23 -12.58
CA PHE A 233 -9.00 -13.13 -11.99
C PHE A 233 -8.37 -14.52 -11.82
N HIS A 234 -7.08 -14.51 -11.50
CA HIS A 234 -6.25 -15.69 -11.28
C HIS A 234 -5.70 -15.70 -9.85
N ILE A 235 -5.79 -16.85 -9.19
CA ILE A 235 -5.24 -17.05 -7.86
C ILE A 235 -3.77 -17.45 -7.98
N SER A 236 -2.87 -16.58 -7.53
CA SER A 236 -1.43 -16.86 -7.46
C SER A 236 -1.04 -17.66 -6.23
N ASP A 237 -1.73 -17.42 -5.12
CA ASP A 237 -1.41 -17.98 -3.80
C ASP A 237 -2.69 -18.33 -3.04
N ILE A 238 -2.66 -19.44 -2.33
CA ILE A 238 -3.70 -19.84 -1.38
C ILE A 238 -3.03 -20.13 -0.04
N TRP A 239 -3.32 -19.33 0.98
CA TRP A 239 -2.91 -19.63 2.36
C TRP A 239 -4.06 -20.36 3.06
N LEU A 240 -3.86 -21.65 3.33
CA LEU A 240 -4.87 -22.54 3.90
C LEU A 240 -5.04 -22.36 5.42
N ASP A 241 -4.10 -21.71 6.09
CA ASP A 241 -4.11 -21.51 7.54
C ASP A 241 -3.38 -20.23 7.97
N ASP A 242 -3.63 -19.82 9.21
CA ASP A 242 -3.05 -18.60 9.79
C ASP A 242 -1.53 -18.69 9.95
N ILE A 243 -0.96 -19.87 10.16
CA ILE A 243 0.50 -20.05 10.30
C ILE A 243 1.19 -19.69 8.99
N ALA A 244 0.64 -20.15 7.87
CA ALA A 244 1.13 -19.84 6.54
C ALA A 244 1.07 -18.33 6.24
N MET A 245 -0.06 -17.69 6.58
CA MET A 245 -0.25 -16.26 6.37
C MET A 245 0.67 -15.42 7.28
N GLN A 246 0.79 -15.78 8.57
CA GLN A 246 1.71 -15.11 9.51
C GLN A 246 3.16 -15.21 9.05
N ARG A 247 3.57 -16.35 8.47
CA ARG A 247 4.91 -16.49 7.91
C ARG A 247 5.14 -15.58 6.71
N ALA A 248 4.18 -15.50 5.79
CA ALA A 248 4.27 -14.60 4.64
C ALA A 248 4.38 -13.13 5.10
N ALA A 249 3.56 -12.73 6.07
CA ALA A 249 3.60 -11.41 6.69
C ALA A 249 4.96 -11.14 7.38
N ALA A 250 5.48 -12.10 8.16
CA ALA A 250 6.76 -11.95 8.84
C ALA A 250 7.91 -11.73 7.86
N ASN A 251 7.96 -12.51 6.78
CA ASN A 251 8.99 -12.37 5.74
C ASN A 251 8.93 -10.99 5.07
N GLN A 252 7.73 -10.56 4.66
CA GLN A 252 7.55 -9.25 4.03
C GLN A 252 7.89 -8.11 5.01
N ASN A 253 7.56 -8.28 6.29
CA ASN A 253 7.89 -7.31 7.33
C ASN A 253 9.41 -7.17 7.54
N GLU A 254 10.18 -8.26 7.53
CA GLU A 254 11.64 -8.17 7.60
C GLU A 254 12.24 -7.43 6.40
N THR A 255 11.75 -7.70 5.18
CA THR A 255 12.14 -6.97 3.96
C THR A 255 11.91 -5.48 4.12
N HIS A 256 10.70 -5.10 4.56
CA HIS A 256 10.35 -3.69 4.73
C HIS A 256 11.10 -3.01 5.88
N LYS A 257 11.38 -3.71 6.99
CA LYS A 257 12.23 -3.18 8.08
C LYS A 257 13.64 -2.87 7.59
N ALA A 258 14.23 -3.75 6.78
CA ALA A 258 15.54 -3.48 6.17
C ALA A 258 15.48 -2.27 5.22
N PHE A 259 14.39 -2.13 4.47
CA PHE A 259 14.15 -0.97 3.62
C PHE A 259 14.07 0.34 4.41
N ILE A 260 13.25 0.41 5.47
CA ILE A 260 13.13 1.64 6.28
C ILE A 260 14.43 1.97 7.02
N ARG A 261 15.15 0.99 7.56
CA ARG A 261 16.45 1.25 8.21
C ARG A 261 17.48 1.85 7.27
N SER A 262 17.44 1.49 5.99
CA SER A 262 18.37 1.99 4.98
C SER A 262 17.95 3.33 4.36
N ARG A 263 16.64 3.64 4.29
CA ARG A 263 16.11 4.90 3.71
C ARG A 263 15.63 5.91 4.75
N TRP A 264 15.73 5.57 6.03
CA TRP A 264 15.32 6.37 7.17
C TRP A 264 13.80 6.54 7.30
N MET A 265 13.33 6.82 8.52
CA MET A 265 11.91 6.94 8.84
C MET A 265 11.37 8.24 8.25
N PRO A 266 10.32 8.21 7.40
CA PRO A 266 9.73 9.43 6.88
C PRO A 266 8.86 10.12 7.94
N ALA A 267 8.81 11.45 7.87
CA ALA A 267 8.06 12.30 8.78
C ALA A 267 7.68 13.61 8.09
N PHE A 268 6.83 14.40 8.72
CA PHE A 268 6.64 15.81 8.38
C PHE A 268 6.99 16.68 9.58
N VAL A 269 7.52 17.87 9.30
CA VAL A 269 7.82 18.85 10.34
C VAL A 269 6.54 19.56 10.75
N ASP A 270 6.18 19.45 12.03
CA ASP A 270 5.04 20.16 12.62
C ASP A 270 5.40 21.62 12.89
N ALA A 271 6.56 21.85 13.51
CA ALA A 271 6.98 23.17 14.00
C ALA A 271 8.49 23.25 14.20
N VAL A 272 9.04 24.46 14.18
CA VAL A 272 10.44 24.74 14.48
C VAL A 272 10.54 25.87 15.50
N ALA A 273 11.25 25.64 16.60
CA ALA A 273 11.62 26.68 17.56
C ALA A 273 13.08 27.08 17.31
N TYR A 274 13.28 28.27 16.76
CA TYR A 274 14.63 28.78 16.43
C TYR A 274 15.35 29.30 17.68
N GLY A 275 16.62 28.94 17.81
CA GLY A 275 17.57 29.47 18.75
C GLY A 275 18.60 30.39 18.08
N ALA A 276 19.65 30.74 18.82
CA ALA A 276 20.75 31.55 18.30
C ALA A 276 21.74 30.70 17.49
N PHE A 277 22.39 31.32 16.49
CA PHE A 277 23.51 30.75 15.72
C PHE A 277 23.19 29.40 15.06
N GLY A 278 22.03 29.26 14.43
CA GLY A 278 21.66 28.04 13.68
C GLY A 278 21.03 26.93 14.53
N ARG A 279 21.02 27.07 15.86
CA ARG A 279 20.33 26.13 16.75
C ARG A 279 18.83 26.16 16.54
N ALA A 280 18.18 25.01 16.60
CA ALA A 280 16.75 24.89 16.58
C ALA A 280 16.27 23.61 17.28
N THR A 281 15.03 23.64 17.77
CA THR A 281 14.29 22.43 18.13
C THR A 281 13.22 22.18 17.07
N VAL A 282 13.39 21.11 16.30
CA VAL A 282 12.45 20.68 15.25
C VAL A 282 11.48 19.67 15.84
N THR A 283 10.19 19.94 15.71
CA THR A 283 9.11 19.01 16.09
C THR A 283 8.61 18.35 14.82
N ALA A 284 8.62 17.01 14.77
CA ALA A 284 8.18 16.26 13.61
C ALA A 284 7.33 15.06 14.03
N THR A 285 6.33 14.72 13.22
CA THR A 285 5.49 13.54 13.44
C THR A 285 5.83 12.47 12.41
N LEU A 286 6.22 11.29 12.90
CA LEU A 286 6.65 10.16 12.07
C LEU A 286 5.45 9.59 11.30
N PHE A 287 5.64 9.25 10.03
CA PHE A 287 4.58 8.63 9.24
C PHE A 287 4.28 7.21 9.74
N GLY A 288 3.02 6.82 9.56
CA GLY A 288 2.45 5.54 9.99
C GLY A 288 2.67 4.42 8.99
N GLY A 289 2.11 3.25 9.32
CA GLY A 289 2.15 2.07 8.45
C GLY A 289 3.44 1.24 8.54
N MET A 290 4.40 1.63 9.37
CA MET A 290 5.63 0.88 9.64
C MET A 290 5.45 -0.12 10.80
N ASP A 291 6.38 -1.06 10.93
CA ASP A 291 6.47 -1.97 12.08
C ASP A 291 6.84 -1.25 13.37
N GLU A 292 6.21 -1.62 14.49
CA GLU A 292 6.40 -0.98 15.80
C GLU A 292 7.87 -1.05 16.29
N THR A 293 8.63 -2.06 15.89
CA THR A 293 10.05 -2.17 16.28
C THR A 293 10.92 -1.09 15.64
N LEU A 294 10.50 -0.48 14.54
CA LEU A 294 11.20 0.66 13.93
C LEU A 294 10.98 1.93 14.76
N TYR A 295 9.77 2.15 15.28
CA TYR A 295 9.51 3.31 16.13
C TYR A 295 10.18 3.20 17.49
N ALA A 296 10.34 1.98 18.02
CA ALA A 296 11.02 1.72 19.30
C ALA A 296 12.51 2.13 19.33
N ASP A 297 13.11 2.37 18.16
CA ASP A 297 14.47 2.88 18.02
C ASP A 297 14.58 4.40 18.27
N PHE A 298 13.46 5.14 18.24
CA PHE A 298 13.40 6.57 18.57
C PHE A 298 13.25 6.75 20.08
N ARG A 299 14.34 7.14 20.74
CA ARG A 299 14.40 7.27 22.21
C ARG A 299 14.87 8.64 22.62
N LYS A 300 14.22 9.20 23.65
CA LYS A 300 14.66 10.43 24.30
C LYS A 300 16.10 10.29 24.80
N GLY A 301 16.93 11.28 24.52
CA GLY A 301 18.37 11.29 24.79
C GLY A 301 19.22 10.60 23.72
N GLY A 302 18.62 9.89 22.76
CA GLY A 302 19.34 9.30 21.64
C GLY A 302 19.71 10.34 20.59
N GLY A 303 20.83 10.14 19.90
CA GLY A 303 21.20 10.95 18.74
C GLY A 303 20.40 10.54 17.50
N ALA A 304 20.16 11.52 16.63
CA ALA A 304 19.48 11.32 15.37
C ALA A 304 19.95 12.32 14.31
N MET A 305 19.69 11.98 13.05
CA MET A 305 19.91 12.82 11.88
C MET A 305 18.59 13.03 11.15
N MET A 306 18.36 14.25 10.70
CA MET A 306 17.18 14.62 9.91
C MET A 306 17.63 15.27 8.61
N ASN A 307 17.13 14.75 7.49
CA ASN A 307 17.39 15.30 6.16
C ASN A 307 16.06 15.60 5.47
N ALA A 308 16.07 16.64 4.63
CA ALA A 308 14.95 16.98 3.77
C ALA A 308 14.66 15.83 2.78
N ALA A 309 13.37 15.66 2.48
CA ALA A 309 12.94 14.72 1.47
C ALA A 309 11.81 15.32 0.63
N GLU A 310 11.71 14.85 -0.60
CA GLU A 310 10.62 15.22 -1.50
C GLU A 310 9.31 14.50 -1.07
N ASN A 311 8.15 14.91 -1.58
CA ASN A 311 6.88 14.21 -1.40
C ASN A 311 6.91 12.72 -1.83
N THR A 312 7.77 12.37 -2.79
CA THR A 312 8.08 10.99 -3.20
C THR A 312 9.04 10.26 -2.25
N LEU A 313 9.44 10.91 -1.16
CA LEU A 313 10.38 10.43 -0.13
C LEU A 313 11.82 10.20 -0.62
N LYS A 314 12.17 10.69 -1.80
CA LYS A 314 13.58 10.76 -2.23
C LYS A 314 14.35 11.73 -1.36
N HIS A 315 15.59 11.37 -1.05
CA HIS A 315 16.48 12.28 -0.35
C HIS A 315 16.88 13.44 -1.26
N ASP A 316 16.94 14.64 -0.69
CA ASP A 316 17.57 15.78 -1.36
C ASP A 316 19.10 15.65 -1.26
N GLN A 317 19.79 16.11 -2.31
CA GLN A 317 21.25 16.12 -2.45
C GLN A 317 21.93 14.78 -2.13
N GLY A 318 21.34 13.67 -2.59
CA GLY A 318 21.80 12.33 -2.22
C GLY A 318 23.12 11.86 -2.85
N ALA A 319 23.69 12.59 -3.82
CA ALA A 319 24.97 12.21 -4.46
C ALA A 319 26.15 12.09 -3.50
N CYS A 320 26.16 12.88 -2.41
CA CYS A 320 27.17 12.79 -1.34
C CYS A 320 26.75 11.86 -0.19
N GLY A 321 25.58 11.25 -0.30
CA GLY A 321 24.94 10.40 0.71
C GLY A 321 24.01 11.16 1.64
N PRO A 322 22.90 10.52 2.10
CA PRO A 322 21.89 11.16 2.94
C PRO A 322 22.41 11.85 4.20
N GLN A 323 23.49 11.33 4.78
CA GLN A 323 24.11 11.87 6.00
C GLN A 323 24.84 13.19 5.77
N HIS A 324 25.39 13.43 4.58
CA HIS A 324 26.23 14.59 4.33
C HIS A 324 25.48 15.91 4.49
N MET A 325 24.20 15.91 4.12
CA MET A 325 23.31 17.08 4.18
C MET A 325 22.34 17.05 5.36
N ALA A 326 22.46 16.06 6.25
CA ALA A 326 21.54 15.91 7.37
C ALA A 326 21.92 16.82 8.55
N SER A 327 20.91 17.42 9.17
CA SER A 327 21.02 18.06 10.47
C SER A 327 21.11 16.98 11.55
N ALA A 328 22.26 16.87 12.20
CA ALA A 328 22.47 15.97 13.34
C ALA A 328 22.02 16.64 14.64
N GLY A 329 21.62 15.84 15.62
CA GLY A 329 21.10 16.36 16.87
C GLY A 329 20.74 15.29 17.89
N SER A 330 20.13 15.72 19.00
CA SER A 330 19.64 14.83 20.05
C SER A 330 18.11 14.87 20.11
N LEU A 331 17.48 13.70 20.27
CA LEU A 331 16.05 13.59 20.51
C LEU A 331 15.74 14.01 21.95
N VAL A 332 15.29 15.24 22.15
CA VAL A 332 14.97 15.76 23.50
C VAL A 332 13.60 15.29 23.99
N ASP A 333 12.75 14.81 23.08
CA ASP A 333 11.45 14.26 23.42
C ASP A 333 10.94 13.28 22.35
N VAL A 334 10.21 12.25 22.79
CA VAL A 334 9.50 11.30 21.93
C VAL A 334 8.17 11.00 22.62
N THR A 335 7.07 11.43 22.02
CA THR A 335 5.73 11.33 22.60
C THR A 335 4.78 10.64 21.64
N ARG A 336 3.84 9.87 22.18
CA ARG A 336 2.74 9.28 21.43
C ARG A 336 1.50 10.16 21.66
N MET A 337 0.81 10.49 20.60
CA MET A 337 -0.46 11.23 20.64
C MET A 337 -1.52 10.36 21.28
N ASP A 338 -2.32 10.97 22.15
CA ASP A 338 -3.51 10.34 22.71
C ASP A 338 -4.68 10.39 21.71
N GLY A 339 -5.56 9.40 21.78
CA GLY A 339 -6.77 9.33 20.95
C GLY A 339 -6.58 8.70 19.57
N ASP A 340 -7.50 9.01 18.66
CA ASP A 340 -7.54 8.41 17.32
C ASP A 340 -6.42 8.94 16.43
N VAL A 341 -5.51 8.06 16.05
CA VAL A 341 -4.41 8.37 15.14
C VAL A 341 -4.90 8.24 13.69
N PRO A 342 -4.85 9.31 12.87
CA PRO A 342 -5.28 9.24 11.48
C PRO A 342 -4.38 8.30 10.67
N LEU A 343 -4.96 7.61 9.70
CA LEU A 343 -4.20 6.73 8.81
C LEU A 343 -3.11 7.53 8.08
N GLY A 344 -1.90 6.97 8.03
CA GLY A 344 -0.71 7.65 7.51
C GLY A 344 0.13 8.34 8.59
N SER A 345 -0.40 8.55 9.80
CA SER A 345 0.36 8.96 10.99
C SER A 345 0.73 7.75 11.85
N SER A 346 1.90 7.77 12.48
CA SER A 346 2.24 6.81 13.54
C SER A 346 1.64 7.23 14.90
N GLY A 347 1.19 8.48 15.01
CA GLY A 347 0.88 9.12 16.28
C GLY A 347 2.13 9.43 17.10
N ILE A 348 3.34 9.20 16.60
CA ILE A 348 4.59 9.43 17.33
C ILE A 348 5.19 10.75 16.86
N ARG A 349 5.37 11.67 17.81
CA ARG A 349 6.02 12.96 17.62
C ARG A 349 7.39 12.94 18.27
N ILE A 350 8.38 13.39 17.53
CA ILE A 350 9.75 13.57 18.00
C ILE A 350 10.09 15.06 18.10
N ARG A 351 10.99 15.41 19.03
CA ARG A 351 11.63 16.72 19.11
C ARG A 351 13.13 16.55 19.00
N LEU A 352 13.71 17.05 17.90
CA LEU A 352 15.14 17.02 17.62
C LEU A 352 15.75 18.38 17.92
N GLU A 353 16.70 18.45 18.85
CA GLU A 353 17.56 19.62 19.02
C GLU A 353 18.79 19.48 18.13
N THR A 354 19.02 20.47 17.26
CA THR A 354 20.15 20.52 16.32
C THR A 354 20.81 21.90 16.40
N ASP A 355 22.09 21.98 16.06
CA ASP A 355 22.86 23.22 15.91
C ASP A 355 22.94 23.72 14.47
N LEU A 356 22.38 22.96 13.52
CA LEU A 356 22.34 23.31 12.10
C LEU A 356 20.92 23.16 11.55
N ILE A 357 20.14 24.24 11.57
CA ILE A 357 18.86 24.30 10.87
C ILE A 357 19.05 24.62 9.38
N THR A 358 18.30 23.94 8.50
CA THR A 358 18.33 24.17 7.05
C THR A 358 16.93 24.45 6.51
N GLU A 359 16.84 25.01 5.29
CA GLU A 359 15.56 25.35 4.64
C GLU A 359 14.64 24.14 4.41
N GLY A 360 15.21 22.92 4.36
CA GLY A 360 14.45 21.69 4.17
C GLY A 360 13.73 21.18 5.42
N LEU A 361 13.99 21.78 6.59
CA LEU A 361 13.38 21.40 7.88
C LEU A 361 12.29 22.40 8.33
N ARG A 362 11.66 23.14 7.40
CA ARG A 362 10.58 24.08 7.71
C ARG A 362 9.26 23.36 8.02
N PRO A 363 8.34 23.98 8.78
CA PRO A 363 7.00 23.43 9.00
C PRO A 363 6.29 23.06 7.69
N GLY A 364 5.69 21.87 7.66
CA GLY A 364 5.04 21.30 6.48
C GLY A 364 5.97 20.53 5.54
N CYS A 365 7.30 20.67 5.67
CA CYS A 365 8.24 19.90 4.85
C CYS A 365 8.25 18.42 5.24
N VAL A 366 8.43 17.57 4.23
CA VAL A 366 8.67 16.14 4.41
C VAL A 366 10.16 15.92 4.68
N VAL A 367 10.46 15.08 5.67
CA VAL A 367 11.82 14.77 6.09
C VAL A 367 11.99 13.27 6.28
N ARG A 368 13.25 12.84 6.31
CA ARG A 368 13.69 11.50 6.63
C ARG A 368 14.55 11.56 7.90
N VAL A 369 14.26 10.71 8.88
CA VAL A 369 14.88 10.73 10.20
C VAL A 369 15.53 9.39 10.51
N ARG A 370 16.81 9.44 10.90
CA ARG A 370 17.62 8.27 11.27
C ARG A 370 18.03 8.38 12.74
N PRO A 371 17.64 7.43 13.62
CA PRO A 371 18.30 7.27 14.91
C PRO A 371 19.71 6.68 14.73
N ASP A 372 20.64 7.01 15.62
CA ASP A 372 22.07 6.66 15.46
C ASP A 372 22.35 5.16 15.32
N ASN A 373 21.48 4.30 15.87
CA ASN A 373 21.62 2.84 15.83
C ASN A 373 21.25 2.22 14.46
N TRP A 374 20.78 3.01 13.50
CA TRP A 374 20.50 2.55 12.14
C TRP A 374 21.72 2.67 11.23
N PRO A 375 21.84 1.86 10.18
CA PRO A 375 23.00 1.90 9.29
C PRO A 375 23.09 3.22 8.52
N VAL A 376 24.32 3.63 8.21
CA VAL A 376 24.61 4.67 7.22
C VAL A 376 24.88 3.97 5.90
N VAL A 377 24.08 4.26 4.88
CA VAL A 377 24.25 3.67 3.54
C VAL A 377 24.12 4.74 2.48
N GLN A 378 24.70 4.44 1.31
CA GLN A 378 24.48 5.22 0.10
C GLN A 378 23.23 4.69 -0.62
N LEU A 379 22.50 5.60 -1.26
CA LEU A 379 21.28 5.26 -1.99
C LEU A 379 21.57 5.09 -3.49
N PRO A 380 20.79 4.25 -4.20
CA PRO A 380 20.80 4.22 -5.66
C PRO A 380 20.48 5.59 -6.25
N ARG A 381 21.00 5.88 -7.46
CA ARG A 381 20.81 7.18 -8.16
C ARG A 381 19.34 7.56 -8.29
N GLU A 382 18.48 6.57 -8.49
CA GLU A 382 17.06 6.74 -8.73
C GLU A 382 16.32 7.22 -7.47
N GLU A 383 16.86 6.98 -6.27
CA GLU A 383 16.21 7.25 -4.98
C GLU A 383 16.62 8.59 -4.35
N PHE A 384 17.37 9.42 -5.06
CA PHE A 384 17.68 10.80 -4.66
C PHE A 384 17.58 11.78 -5.82
N ILE A 385 17.47 13.07 -5.48
CA ILE A 385 17.54 14.19 -6.41
C ILE A 385 18.81 15.00 -6.14
N ASN A 386 19.39 15.57 -7.19
CA ASN A 386 20.45 16.57 -7.10
C ASN A 386 19.83 17.95 -7.36
N ASP A 387 20.24 18.93 -6.56
CA ASP A 387 19.88 20.35 -6.73
C ASP A 387 18.37 20.67 -6.79
N GLY A 388 17.53 19.82 -6.21
CA GLY A 388 16.08 20.07 -6.09
C GLY A 388 15.31 20.08 -7.42
N ASP A 389 15.91 19.66 -8.53
CA ASP A 389 15.24 19.67 -9.84
C ASP A 389 14.19 18.55 -9.92
N ILE A 390 12.92 18.96 -9.95
CA ILE A 390 11.75 18.07 -10.09
C ILE A 390 11.80 17.21 -11.35
N THR A 391 12.51 17.64 -12.39
CA THR A 391 12.64 16.89 -13.64
C THR A 391 13.54 15.66 -13.49
N GLU A 392 14.44 15.63 -12.49
CA GLU A 392 15.25 14.45 -12.17
C GLU A 392 14.42 13.26 -11.65
N ARG A 393 13.14 13.47 -11.31
CA ARG A 393 12.23 12.37 -11.01
C ARG A 393 12.13 11.39 -12.16
N PHE A 394 12.26 11.85 -13.41
CA PHE A 394 12.00 11.06 -14.61
C PHE A 394 13.32 10.77 -15.31
N PRO A 395 13.92 9.58 -15.12
CA PRO A 395 15.08 9.21 -15.90
C PRO A 395 14.75 9.25 -17.39
N GLY A 396 15.33 10.21 -18.12
CA GLY A 396 15.22 10.28 -19.57
C GLY A 396 15.95 9.10 -20.24
N PRO A 397 15.77 8.87 -21.54
CA PRO A 397 16.42 7.76 -22.25
C PRO A 397 17.96 7.76 -22.14
N GLY A 398 18.57 8.87 -21.73
CA GLY A 398 20.00 8.97 -21.42
C GLY A 398 20.47 8.13 -20.22
N ILE A 399 19.58 7.53 -19.42
CA ILE A 399 20.00 6.57 -18.38
C ILE A 399 20.55 5.26 -18.95
N PHE A 400 20.18 4.94 -20.20
CA PHE A 400 20.73 3.78 -20.87
C PHE A 400 22.08 4.18 -21.46
N PRO A 401 23.20 3.60 -21.00
CA PRO A 401 24.50 3.86 -21.62
C PRO A 401 24.41 3.58 -23.12
N LYS A 402 24.93 4.51 -23.92
CA LYS A 402 25.12 4.31 -25.35
C LYS A 402 26.34 3.40 -25.49
N TYR A 403 26.13 2.09 -25.59
CA TYR A 403 27.17 1.14 -25.93
C TYR A 403 27.44 1.14 -27.44
#